data_AF-A0ABD3BMV7-F1
#
_entry.id   AF-A0ABD3BMV7-F1
#
_cell.length_a   1.000
_cell.length_b   1.000
_cell.length_c   1.000
_cell.angle_alpha   90.00
_cell.angle_beta   90.00
_cell.angle_gamma   90.00
#
_symmetry.space_group_name_H-M   'P 1'
#
loop_
_entity.id
_entity.type
_entity.pdbx_description
1 polymer ?
#
loop_
_entity_poly.entity_id
_entity_poly.type
_entity_poly.pdbx_seq_one_letter_code
_entity_poly.pdbx_strand_id
1 'polypeptide(L)'
;MEVFGKSMVSGHNTNVIFLSSILGQDGPHPVHKCDWKCGNEHVWGNIYNCKLTGLTHICDKNCNQRILYDNHSSLCRVSKHIFPLTPVEQQAVRGVRRKLDAESGGPTESCAFKSRRDAQYSPFERSIAAVGTICSLVCDGMDIN
;
A
#
# COMPACT_ATOMS: atom_id res chain seq x y z
N MET A 1 29.26 18.45 36.40
CA MET A 1 28.79 18.46 34.99
C MET A 1 28.09 17.13 34.75
N GLU A 2 26.81 17.07 35.11
CA GLU A 2 26.02 15.85 34.99
C GLU A 2 25.44 15.80 33.58
N VAL A 3 25.99 14.89 32.78
CA VAL A 3 25.61 14.68 31.39
C VAL A 3 24.21 14.09 31.39
N PHE A 4 23.21 14.91 31.08
CA PHE A 4 21.87 14.47 30.71
C PHE A 4 21.98 13.54 29.50
N GLY A 5 22.04 12.24 29.79
CA GLY A 5 21.82 11.18 28.82
C GLY A 5 20.40 11.28 28.32
N LYS A 6 20.21 12.06 27.26
CA LYS A 6 18.99 12.08 26.45
C LYS A 6 18.79 10.65 25.94
N SER A 7 17.93 9.90 26.62
CA SER A 7 17.45 8.61 26.15
C SER A 7 16.71 8.85 24.84
N MET A 8 17.42 8.64 23.72
CA MET A 8 16.80 8.48 22.42
C MET A 8 16.04 7.16 22.43
N VAL A 9 14.82 7.16 22.99
CA VAL A 9 13.81 6.17 22.61
C VAL A 9 13.35 6.54 21.20
N SER A 10 14.20 6.24 20.22
CA SER A 10 13.79 6.07 18.83
C SER A 10 13.09 4.72 18.72
N GLY A 11 11.90 4.66 19.30
CA GLY A 11 10.98 3.54 19.23
C GLY A 11 9.65 4.04 18.67
N HIS A 12 9.71 4.81 17.58
CA HIS A 12 8.51 5.02 16.77
C HIS A 12 8.07 3.63 16.33
N ASN A 13 6.80 3.28 16.59
CA ASN A 13 6.18 2.04 16.14
C ASN A 13 6.09 2.03 14.59
N THR A 14 7.23 1.95 13.90
CA THR A 14 7.35 2.04 12.43
C THR A 14 6.61 0.91 11.72
N ASN A 15 6.37 -0.20 12.40
CA ASN A 15 5.67 -1.37 11.86
C ASN A 15 4.14 -1.33 12.07
N VAL A 16 3.59 -0.26 12.65
CA VAL A 16 2.15 -0.19 12.93
C VAL A 16 1.46 0.63 11.85
N ILE A 17 0.58 -0.03 11.10
CA ILE A 17 -0.19 0.60 10.04
C ILE A 17 -1.62 0.83 10.53
N PHE A 18 -1.98 2.10 10.71
CA PHE A 18 -3.33 2.49 11.10
C PHE A 18 -4.28 2.40 9.91
N LEU A 19 -5.46 1.84 10.16
CA LEU A 19 -6.49 1.72 9.13
C LEU A 19 -6.99 3.10 8.68
N SER A 20 -7.06 4.06 9.61
CA SER A 20 -7.42 5.46 9.31
C SER A 20 -6.48 6.09 8.29
N SER A 21 -5.19 5.75 8.32
CA SER A 21 -4.19 6.31 7.42
C SER A 21 -4.30 5.71 6.01
N ILE A 22 -4.60 4.42 5.91
CA ILE A 22 -4.87 3.76 4.61
C ILE A 22 -6.15 4.32 3.97
N LEU A 23 -7.17 4.58 4.79
CA LEU A 23 -8.46 5.08 4.33
C LEU A 23 -8.46 6.61 4.11
N GLY A 24 -7.36 7.31 4.40
CA GLY A 24 -7.28 8.78 4.25
C GLY A 24 -8.18 9.56 5.21
N GLN A 25 -8.48 8.99 6.37
CA GLN A 25 -9.36 9.57 7.39
C GLN A 25 -8.60 10.45 8.40
N ASP A 26 -7.27 10.39 8.42
CA ASP A 26 -6.47 11.25 9.28
C ASP A 26 -6.46 12.67 8.70
N GLY A 27 -6.89 13.65 9.50
CA GLY A 27 -6.89 15.06 9.12
C GLY A 27 -5.50 15.70 9.14
N PRO A 28 -5.38 17.00 8.83
CA PRO A 28 -4.09 17.71 8.80
C PRO A 28 -3.42 17.82 10.17
N HIS A 29 -4.19 17.66 11.27
CA HIS A 29 -3.67 17.69 12.62
C HIS A 29 -3.47 16.27 13.15
N PRO A 30 -2.30 15.95 13.72
CA PRO A 30 -2.05 14.65 14.31
C PRO A 30 -2.96 14.44 15.52
N VAL A 31 -3.89 13.48 15.40
CA VAL A 31 -4.73 13.03 16.51
C VAL A 31 -3.95 12.03 17.35
N HIS A 32 -4.17 12.04 18.66
CA HIS A 32 -3.52 11.10 19.57
C HIS A 32 -3.77 9.64 19.14
N LYS A 33 -2.68 8.93 18.85
CA LYS A 33 -2.70 7.49 18.63
C LYS A 33 -2.18 6.78 19.88
N CYS A 34 -3.07 6.15 20.64
CA CYS A 34 -2.72 5.37 21.81
C CYS A 34 -1.67 4.30 21.51
N ASP A 35 -0.70 4.26 22.41
CA ASP A 35 0.35 3.26 22.46
C ASP A 35 0.30 2.48 23.79
N TRP A 36 1.37 1.74 24.06
CA TRP A 36 1.50 0.96 25.29
C TRP A 36 1.71 1.83 26.54
N LYS A 37 2.06 3.13 26.39
CA LYS A 37 2.27 4.06 27.49
C LYS A 37 0.97 4.72 27.96
N CYS A 38 -0.09 4.63 27.17
CA CYS A 38 -1.34 5.35 27.39
C CYS A 38 -2.17 4.86 28.59
N GLY A 39 -1.88 3.67 29.14
CA GLY A 39 -2.53 3.16 30.35
C GLY A 39 -4.06 3.14 30.25
N ASN A 40 -4.60 2.59 29.16
CA ASN A 40 -6.04 2.67 28.85
C ASN A 40 -6.90 1.93 29.88
N GLU A 41 -7.95 2.58 30.37
CA GLU A 41 -8.91 2.05 31.34
C GLU A 41 -10.25 1.76 30.67
N HIS A 42 -10.84 0.59 30.95
CA HIS A 42 -12.17 0.27 30.49
C HIS A 42 -13.20 0.94 31.40
N VAL A 43 -14.16 1.67 30.81
CA VAL A 43 -15.19 2.38 31.56
C VAL A 43 -16.49 1.57 31.55
N TRP A 44 -17.06 1.37 30.35
CA TRP A 44 -18.30 0.62 30.18
C TRP A 44 -18.51 0.22 28.71
N GLY A 45 -19.02 -0.98 28.45
CA GLY A 45 -19.32 -1.43 27.09
C GLY A 45 -18.10 -1.37 26.16
N ASN A 46 -18.15 -0.56 25.11
CA ASN A 46 -17.03 -0.30 24.20
C ASN A 46 -16.28 1.01 24.50
N ILE A 47 -16.49 1.62 25.67
CA ILE A 47 -15.90 2.91 26.06
C ILE A 47 -14.64 2.69 26.91
N TYR A 48 -13.56 3.36 26.55
CA TYR A 48 -12.27 3.33 27.23
C TYR A 48 -11.73 4.75 27.44
N ASN A 49 -10.97 4.98 28.51
CA ASN A 49 -10.31 6.25 28.78
C ASN A 49 -8.78 6.09 28.72
N CYS A 50 -8.09 6.94 27.96
CA CYS A 50 -6.64 7.00 27.91
C CYS A 50 -6.11 7.82 29.09
N LYS A 51 -5.45 7.20 30.07
CA LYS A 51 -4.92 7.90 31.26
C LYS A 51 -3.87 8.97 30.93
N LEU A 52 -3.11 8.78 29.85
CA LEU A 52 -2.06 9.72 29.46
C LEU A 52 -2.63 11.04 28.89
N THR A 53 -3.74 10.97 28.16
CA THR A 53 -4.30 12.15 27.46
C THR A 53 -5.66 12.59 27.99
N GLY A 54 -6.32 11.76 28.79
CA GLY A 54 -7.71 11.94 29.22
C GLY A 54 -8.74 11.68 28.11
N LEU A 55 -8.31 11.27 26.91
CA LEU A 55 -9.23 11.06 25.78
C LEU A 55 -10.09 9.81 25.99
N THR A 56 -11.38 9.96 25.71
CA THR A 56 -12.32 8.84 25.72
C THR A 56 -12.42 8.24 24.32
N HIS A 57 -12.17 6.93 24.22
CA HIS A 57 -12.24 6.15 23.01
C HIS A 57 -13.51 5.29 23.00
N ILE A 58 -14.26 5.37 21.90
CA ILE A 58 -15.32 4.41 21.58
C ILE A 58 -14.71 3.37 20.64
N CYS A 59 -14.53 2.16 21.16
CA CYS A 59 -13.82 1.08 20.50
C CYS A 59 -14.79 0.16 19.74
N ASP A 60 -15.32 0.65 18.63
CA ASP A 60 -16.14 -0.11 17.68
C ASP A 60 -15.42 -0.33 16.33
N LYS A 61 -16.17 -0.77 15.32
CA LYS A 61 -15.68 -0.93 13.95
C LYS A 61 -15.17 0.37 13.31
N ASN A 62 -15.58 1.54 13.78
CA ASN A 62 -15.18 2.84 13.24
C ASN A 62 -14.04 3.47 14.04
N CYS A 63 -13.50 2.78 15.05
CA CYS A 63 -12.44 3.31 15.89
C CYS A 63 -11.16 3.60 15.07
N ASN A 64 -10.70 4.85 15.12
CA ASN A 64 -9.48 5.33 14.45
C ASN A 64 -8.17 4.82 15.08
N GLN A 65 -8.28 4.08 16.19
CA GLN A 65 -7.20 3.39 16.88
C GLN A 65 -7.00 1.94 16.37
N ARG A 66 -7.75 1.54 15.33
CA ARG A 66 -7.60 0.24 14.65
C ARG A 66 -6.36 0.21 13.78
N ILE A 67 -5.59 -0.87 13.93
CA ILE A 67 -4.40 -1.17 13.14
C ILE A 67 -4.60 -2.46 12.37
N LEU A 68 -3.94 -2.59 11.21
CA LEU A 68 -3.93 -3.86 10.50
C LEU A 68 -3.24 -4.92 11.36
N TYR A 69 -3.89 -6.07 11.56
CA TYR A 69 -3.37 -7.16 12.37
C TYR A 69 -3.07 -8.39 11.52
N ASP A 70 -4.03 -8.80 10.69
CA ASP A 70 -3.89 -9.91 9.75
C ASP A 70 -4.53 -9.54 8.40
N ASN A 71 -4.51 -10.47 7.44
CA ASN A 71 -5.04 -10.32 6.11
C ASN A 71 -6.55 -10.00 6.06
N HIS A 72 -7.29 -10.41 7.08
CA HIS A 72 -8.74 -10.26 7.13
C HIS A 72 -9.23 -9.56 8.40
N SER A 73 -8.33 -9.10 9.26
CA SER A 73 -8.69 -8.50 10.54
C SER A 73 -7.84 -7.30 10.91
N SER A 74 -8.40 -6.46 11.77
CA SER A 74 -7.72 -5.35 12.41
C SER A 74 -7.92 -5.41 13.92
N LEU A 75 -6.98 -4.81 14.65
CA LEU A 75 -6.95 -4.79 16.11
C LEU A 75 -7.12 -3.36 16.59
N CYS A 76 -8.04 -3.09 17.51
CA CYS A 76 -8.06 -1.81 18.21
C CYS A 76 -6.95 -1.79 19.27
N ARG A 77 -6.03 -0.82 19.20
CA ARG A 77 -4.93 -0.73 20.19
C ARG A 77 -5.40 -0.40 21.60
N VAL A 78 -6.58 0.20 21.74
CA VAL A 78 -7.15 0.61 23.04
C VAL A 78 -7.84 -0.58 23.70
N SER A 79 -8.89 -1.12 23.09
CA SER A 79 -9.67 -2.24 23.64
C SER A 79 -9.04 -3.62 23.45
N LYS A 80 -8.04 -3.74 22.56
CA LYS A 80 -7.46 -5.03 22.13
C LYS A 80 -8.45 -5.97 21.43
N HIS A 81 -9.61 -5.47 21.02
CA HIS A 81 -10.58 -6.25 20.27
C HIS A 81 -10.16 -6.38 18.81
N ILE A 82 -10.36 -7.57 18.26
CA ILE A 82 -10.15 -7.88 16.84
C ILE A 82 -11.47 -7.69 16.09
N PHE A 83 -11.41 -7.01 14.96
CA PHE A 83 -12.54 -6.75 14.07
C PHE A 83 -12.25 -7.32 12.69
N PRO A 84 -13.20 -8.01 12.05
CA PRO A 84 -13.05 -8.39 10.65
C PRO A 84 -12.97 -7.13 9.79
N LEU A 85 -12.14 -7.16 8.76
CA LEU A 85 -12.06 -6.08 7.78
C LEU A 85 -13.32 -6.09 6.91
N THR A 86 -13.93 -4.92 6.73
CA THR A 86 -15.03 -4.75 5.79
C THR A 86 -14.54 -4.92 4.34
N PRO A 87 -15.41 -5.20 3.35
CA PRO A 87 -14.98 -5.35 1.96
C PRO A 87 -14.22 -4.13 1.42
N VAL A 88 -14.60 -2.93 1.85
CA VAL A 88 -13.95 -1.66 1.50
C VAL A 88 -12.54 -1.60 2.11
N GLU A 89 -12.42 -1.93 3.39
CA GLU A 89 -11.13 -1.98 4.09
C GLU A 89 -10.19 -3.02 3.46
N GLN A 90 -10.70 -4.20 3.11
CA GLN A 90 -9.92 -5.24 2.45
C GLN A 90 -9.38 -4.76 1.09
N GLN A 91 -10.19 -4.08 0.29
CA GLN A 91 -9.76 -3.51 -0.98
C GLN A 91 -8.68 -2.44 -0.79
N ALA A 92 -8.82 -1.57 0.21
CA ALA A 92 -7.85 -0.53 0.50
C ALA A 92 -6.50 -1.12 0.95
N VAL A 93 -6.53 -2.16 1.79
CA VAL A 93 -5.32 -2.82 2.30
C VAL A 93 -4.59 -3.64 1.22
N ARG A 94 -5.30 -4.17 0.20
CA ARG A 94 -4.67 -4.89 -0.94
C ARG A 94 -3.59 -4.06 -1.66
N GLY A 95 -3.73 -2.74 -1.72
CA GLY A 95 -2.73 -1.85 -2.31
C GLY A 95 -1.49 -1.67 -1.44
N VAL A 96 -1.67 -1.64 -0.11
CA VAL A 96 -0.59 -1.47 0.87
C VAL A 96 0.30 -2.71 0.93
N ARG A 97 -0.29 -3.91 0.88
CA ARG A 97 0.46 -5.17 0.91
C ARG A 97 1.47 -5.31 -0.23
N ARG A 98 1.11 -4.86 -1.44
CA ARG A 98 1.99 -4.88 -2.60
C ARG A 98 3.21 -3.96 -2.45
N LYS A 99 3.12 -2.90 -1.65
CA LYS A 99 4.25 -2.00 -1.36
C LYS A 99 5.21 -2.62 -0.36
N LEU A 100 4.68 -3.19 0.73
CA LEU A 100 5.50 -3.83 1.76
C LEU A 100 6.23 -5.08 1.24
N ASP A 101 5.59 -5.88 0.40
CA ASP A 101 6.21 -7.06 -0.21
C ASP A 101 7.42 -6.68 -1.09
N ALA A 102 7.29 -5.60 -1.86
CA ALA A 102 8.37 -5.04 -2.68
C ALA A 102 9.53 -4.43 -1.85
N GLU A 103 9.26 -3.98 -0.62
CA GLU A 103 10.29 -3.45 0.30
C GLU A 103 10.92 -4.55 1.19
N SER A 104 10.24 -5.67 1.39
CA SER A 104 10.70 -6.79 2.24
C SER A 104 11.51 -7.85 1.48
N GLY A 105 11.36 -7.91 0.16
CA GLY A 105 12.26 -8.66 -0.72
C GLY A 105 13.54 -7.87 -0.96
N GLY A 106 14.68 -8.40 -0.50
CA GLY A 106 16.00 -7.86 -0.86
C GLY A 106 16.19 -7.75 -2.39
N PRO A 107 17.20 -7.00 -2.86
CA PRO A 107 17.37 -6.70 -4.27
C PRO A 107 17.74 -7.98 -5.02
N THR A 108 16.74 -8.65 -5.57
CA THR A 108 16.93 -9.64 -6.61
C THR A 108 16.32 -9.05 -7.87
N GLU A 109 17.24 -8.58 -8.73
CA GLU A 109 17.06 -8.31 -10.15
C GLU A 109 15.62 -8.10 -10.64
N SER A 110 15.07 -6.89 -10.44
CA SER A 110 13.92 -6.45 -11.23
C SER A 110 14.36 -6.30 -12.68
N CYS A 111 14.12 -7.36 -13.45
CA CYS A 111 14.13 -7.39 -14.89
C CYS A 111 13.48 -6.13 -15.46
N ALA A 112 14.17 -5.50 -16.41
CA ALA A 112 13.82 -4.21 -16.98
C ALA A 112 12.40 -4.20 -17.59
N PHE A 113 11.55 -3.30 -17.10
CA PHE A 113 10.37 -2.85 -17.82
C PHE A 113 10.83 -2.01 -19.04
N LYS A 114 11.14 -2.66 -20.16
CA LYS A 114 11.18 -2.00 -21.47
C LYS A 114 9.77 -1.99 -22.06
N SER A 115 8.95 -1.06 -21.60
CA SER A 115 7.75 -0.68 -22.34
C SER A 115 8.18 0.22 -23.50
N ARG A 116 8.39 -0.37 -24.69
CA ARG A 116 8.60 0.38 -25.95
C ARG A 116 7.31 1.13 -26.27
N ARG A 117 7.27 2.43 -25.97
CA ARG A 117 6.42 3.41 -26.65
C ARG A 117 7.27 4.63 -26.95
N ASP A 118 7.89 4.63 -28.12
CA ASP A 118 8.23 5.87 -28.81
C ASP A 118 7.18 6.07 -29.90
N ALA A 119 6.30 7.03 -29.64
CA ALA A 119 5.50 7.66 -30.66
C ALA A 119 6.39 8.71 -31.34
N GLN A 120 6.70 8.52 -32.62
CA GLN A 120 7.12 9.63 -33.48
C GLN A 120 6.30 9.60 -34.77
N TYR A 121 5.36 10.55 -34.83
CA TYR A 121 4.98 11.38 -35.98
C TYR A 121 4.77 10.72 -37.36
N SER A 122 3.51 10.74 -37.81
CA SER A 122 3.12 10.73 -39.22
C SER A 122 3.60 12.01 -39.91
N PRO A 123 3.99 11.92 -41.20
CA PRO A 123 3.26 12.71 -42.18
C PRO A 123 2.93 11.94 -43.48
N PHE A 124 1.75 12.27 -44.00
CA PHE A 124 1.25 12.01 -45.34
C PHE A 124 2.28 12.46 -46.42
N GLU A 125 2.50 11.68 -47.48
CA GLU A 125 2.43 12.10 -48.90
C GLU A 125 2.90 10.99 -49.88
N ARG A 126 1.97 10.56 -50.74
CA ARG A 126 2.07 10.33 -52.20
C ARG A 126 3.07 9.33 -52.83
N SER A 127 2.46 8.32 -53.46
CA SER A 127 2.59 7.93 -54.89
C SER A 127 3.89 7.36 -55.47
N ILE A 128 3.77 6.10 -55.92
CA ILE A 128 4.17 5.51 -57.22
C ILE A 128 5.51 5.96 -57.83
N ALA A 129 6.46 5.03 -57.90
CA ALA A 129 7.38 4.92 -59.04
C ALA A 129 7.69 3.45 -59.32
N ALA A 130 7.35 3.03 -60.55
CA ALA A 130 7.69 1.75 -61.14
C ALA A 130 9.21 1.65 -61.44
N VAL A 131 9.60 0.53 -62.08
CA VAL A 131 10.95 0.12 -62.54
C VAL A 131 11.68 -0.71 -61.48
N GLY A 132 12.01 -1.99 -61.65
CA GLY A 132 11.91 -2.93 -62.76
C GLY A 132 13.02 -3.98 -62.58
N THR A 133 12.71 -5.28 -62.77
CA THR A 133 13.65 -6.41 -63.01
C THR A 133 14.68 -6.74 -61.89
N ILE A 134 15.08 -7.97 -61.53
CA ILE A 134 15.01 -9.33 -62.08
C ILE A 134 15.50 -10.31 -60.98
N CYS A 135 15.03 -11.57 -61.05
CA CYS A 135 15.60 -12.82 -60.51
C CYS A 135 15.71 -13.02 -58.98
N SER A 136 15.35 -14.17 -58.39
CA SER A 136 15.36 -15.53 -58.96
C SER A 136 14.18 -16.38 -58.48
N LEU A 137 13.64 -17.15 -59.42
CA LEU A 137 12.84 -18.36 -59.22
C LEU A 137 13.49 -19.30 -58.20
N VAL A 138 12.66 -19.89 -57.33
CA VAL A 138 12.49 -21.36 -57.26
C VAL A 138 11.00 -21.61 -57.03
N CYS A 139 10.37 -22.18 -58.05
CA CYS A 139 9.10 -22.89 -57.98
C CYS A 139 9.41 -24.30 -57.43
N ASP A 140 8.57 -24.84 -56.56
CA ASP A 140 7.77 -26.03 -56.91
C ASP A 140 6.69 -26.26 -55.86
N GLY A 141 5.46 -26.44 -56.34
CA GLY A 141 4.29 -26.76 -55.52
C GLY A 141 3.96 -28.24 -55.61
N MET A 142 3.41 -28.79 -54.53
CA MET A 142 2.54 -29.97 -54.56
C MET A 142 1.57 -29.85 -53.39
N ASP A 143 0.33 -29.48 -53.67
CA ASP A 143 -0.81 -29.77 -52.79
C ASP A 143 -1.80 -30.61 -53.59
N ILE A 144 -2.17 -31.74 -53.03
CA ILE A 144 -2.98 -32.82 -53.61
C ILE A 144 -4.41 -32.67 -53.13
N ASN A 145 -5.31 -32.19 -53.99
CA ASN A 145 -6.69 -32.65 -54.10
C ASN A 145 -7.36 -32.16 -55.39
#